data_AF-A0A6I4NIM1-F1
#
_entry.id   AF-A0A6I4NIM1-F1
#
_cell.length_a   1.000
_cell.length_b   1.000
_cell.length_c   1.000
_cell.angle_alpha   90.00
_cell.angle_beta   90.00
_cell.angle_gamma   90.00
#
_symmetry.space_group_name_H-M   'P 1'
#
loop_
_entity.id
_entity.type
_entity.pdbx_description
1 polymer ?
#
loop_
_entity_poly.entity_id
_entity_poly.type
_entity_poly.pdbx_seq_one_letter_code
_entity_poly.pdbx_strand_id
1 'polypeptide(L)'
;MKTIKNINTFAVGLPFLILLTYPIAKESAYFFALFSTMATGFIQVLLAIKLIVREPSNRNLQIYFAGVIFFFCLWFINSQIYYNDTIDYILFGIPPVLAIYLSILIYKKL
;
A
#
# COMPACT_ATOMS: atom_id res chain seq x y z
N MET A 1 2.09 0.03 -19.81
CA MET A 1 2.72 0.82 -18.73
C MET A 1 1.96 2.09 -18.35
N LYS A 2 1.45 2.90 -19.30
CA LYS A 2 0.68 4.13 -18.98
C LYS A 2 -0.53 3.87 -18.07
N THR A 3 -1.32 2.85 -18.35
CA THR A 3 -2.49 2.48 -17.53
C THR A 3 -2.12 2.12 -16.08
N ILE A 4 -1.05 1.33 -15.89
CA ILE A 4 -0.57 0.94 -14.54
C ILE A 4 -0.12 2.18 -13.75
N LYS A 5 0.61 3.10 -14.39
CA LYS A 5 0.99 4.39 -13.79
C LYS A 5 -0.23 5.19 -13.33
N ASN A 6 -1.23 5.34 -14.20
CA ASN A 6 -2.43 6.10 -13.89
C ASN A 6 -3.21 5.49 -12.72
N ILE A 7 -3.40 4.16 -12.73
CA ILE A 7 -4.09 3.45 -11.64
C ILE A 7 -3.34 3.61 -10.32
N ASN A 8 -2.02 3.39 -10.31
CA ASN A 8 -1.22 3.55 -9.08
C ASN A 8 -1.26 4.98 -8.55
N THR A 9 -1.19 5.97 -9.44
CA THR A 9 -1.24 7.39 -9.06
C THR A 9 -2.58 7.77 -8.47
N PHE A 10 -3.67 7.30 -9.09
CA PHE A 10 -5.01 7.49 -8.57
C PHE A 10 -5.15 6.84 -7.19
N ALA A 11 -4.73 5.58 -7.04
CA ALA A 11 -4.83 4.86 -5.78
C ALA A 11 -4.06 5.58 -4.66
N VAL A 12 -2.77 5.91 -4.87
CA VAL A 12 -1.95 6.60 -3.87
C VAL A 12 -2.46 8.01 -3.58
N GLY A 13 -2.99 8.72 -4.58
CA GLY A 13 -3.50 10.09 -4.40
C GLY A 13 -4.87 10.17 -3.71
N LEU A 14 -5.72 9.16 -3.88
CA LEU A 14 -7.11 9.18 -3.40
C LEU A 14 -7.25 9.43 -1.89
N PRO A 15 -6.49 8.78 -0.99
CA PRO A 15 -6.55 9.07 0.44
C PRO A 15 -6.28 10.53 0.78
N PHE A 16 -5.31 11.15 0.10
CA PHE A 16 -4.99 12.56 0.32
C PHE A 16 -6.08 13.48 -0.22
N LEU A 17 -6.63 13.18 -1.41
CA LEU A 17 -7.74 13.94 -1.98
C LEU A 17 -8.98 13.90 -1.08
N ILE A 18 -9.29 12.75 -0.48
CA ILE A 18 -10.36 12.63 0.51
C ILE A 18 -10.03 13.43 1.77
N LEU A 19 -8.81 13.30 2.30
CA LEU A 19 -8.40 14.00 3.52
C LEU A 19 -8.45 15.54 3.35
N LEU A 20 -8.19 16.07 2.16
CA LEU A 20 -8.33 17.51 1.87
C LEU A 20 -9.75 18.05 2.10
N THR A 21 -10.76 17.18 2.11
CA THR A 21 -12.16 17.57 2.39
C THR A 21 -12.47 17.70 3.89
N TYR A 22 -11.51 17.39 4.77
CA TYR A 22 -11.69 17.43 6.24
C TYR A 22 -12.27 18.76 6.77
N PRO A 23 -11.90 19.97 6.30
CA PRO A 23 -12.51 21.21 6.79
C PRO A 23 -14.03 21.28 6.64
N ILE A 24 -14.59 20.53 5.69
CA ILE A 24 -16.03 20.51 5.37
C ILE A 24 -16.69 19.25 5.94
N ALA A 25 -16.10 18.09 5.66
CA ALA A 25 -16.65 16.78 5.98
C ALA A 25 -16.21 16.23 7.36
N LYS A 26 -15.27 16.91 8.04
CA LYS A 26 -14.79 16.59 9.40
C LYS A 26 -14.37 15.12 9.54
N GLU A 27 -14.69 14.47 10.65
CA GLU A 27 -14.32 13.09 10.96
C GLU A 27 -14.70 12.08 9.88
N SER A 28 -15.79 12.32 9.13
CA SER A 28 -16.15 11.42 8.03
C SER A 28 -15.06 11.37 6.96
N ALA A 29 -14.44 12.51 6.61
CA ALA A 29 -13.33 12.55 5.67
C ALA A 29 -12.11 11.78 6.19
N TYR A 30 -11.84 11.85 7.49
CA TYR A 30 -10.76 11.09 8.10
C TYR A 30 -10.98 9.57 7.98
N PHE A 31 -12.17 9.07 8.36
CA PHE A 31 -12.52 7.66 8.23
C PHE A 31 -12.52 7.19 6.77
N PHE A 32 -13.05 7.98 5.84
CA PHE A 32 -13.03 7.66 4.41
C PHE A 32 -11.61 7.66 3.84
N ALA A 33 -10.74 8.57 4.28
CA ALA A 33 -9.34 8.59 3.88
C ALA A 33 -8.63 7.31 4.34
N LEU A 34 -8.79 6.92 5.61
CA LEU A 34 -8.25 5.66 6.14
C LEU A 34 -8.81 4.43 5.40
N PHE A 35 -10.11 4.38 5.14
CA PHE A 35 -10.68 3.28 4.37
C PHE A 35 -10.10 3.20 2.96
N SER A 36 -9.85 4.35 2.32
CA SER A 36 -9.23 4.39 0.99
C SER A 36 -7.76 3.97 1.00
N THR A 37 -7.03 4.05 2.12
CA THR A 37 -5.66 3.50 2.19
C THR A 37 -5.69 1.97 2.13
N MET A 38 -6.70 1.32 2.71
CA MET A 38 -6.91 -0.13 2.58
C MET A 38 -7.18 -0.52 1.12
N ALA A 39 -8.06 0.24 0.45
CA ALA A 39 -8.33 0.06 -0.98
C ALA A 39 -7.06 0.29 -1.84
N THR A 40 -6.24 1.28 -1.47
CA THR A 40 -4.95 1.56 -2.12
C THR A 40 -4.00 0.37 -2.01
N GLY A 41 -3.83 -0.18 -0.79
CA GLY A 41 -3.01 -1.35 -0.57
C GLY A 41 -3.46 -2.55 -1.41
N PHE A 42 -4.77 -2.80 -1.48
CA PHE A 42 -5.33 -3.85 -2.32
C PHE A 42 -5.02 -3.64 -3.82
N ILE A 43 -5.25 -2.43 -4.34
CA ILE A 43 -4.93 -2.10 -5.74
C ILE A 43 -3.43 -2.32 -6.01
N GLN A 44 -2.57 -1.92 -5.08
CA GLN A 44 -1.12 -2.09 -5.24
C GLN A 44 -0.69 -3.55 -5.27
N VAL A 45 -1.27 -4.41 -4.45
CA VAL A 45 -1.05 -5.87 -4.53
C VAL A 45 -1.44 -6.39 -5.92
N LEU A 46 -2.61 -6.01 -6.44
CA LEU A 46 -3.04 -6.42 -7.78
C LEU A 46 -2.09 -5.93 -8.88
N LEU A 47 -1.63 -4.68 -8.80
CA LEU A 47 -0.66 -4.13 -9.75
C LEU A 47 0.68 -4.87 -9.68
N ALA A 48 1.16 -5.17 -8.47
CA ALA A 48 2.38 -5.94 -8.29
C ALA A 48 2.25 -7.35 -8.86
N ILE A 49 1.12 -8.04 -8.62
CA ILE A 49 0.86 -9.39 -9.18
C ILE A 49 0.96 -9.33 -10.70
N LYS A 50 0.30 -8.35 -11.31
CA LYS A 50 0.36 -8.16 -12.76
C LYS A 50 1.78 -7.89 -13.28
N LEU A 51 2.59 -7.14 -12.53
CA LEU A 51 3.96 -6.81 -12.91
C LEU A 51 4.90 -8.02 -12.77
N ILE A 52 4.82 -8.77 -11.67
CA ILE A 52 5.72 -9.91 -11.45
C ILE A 52 5.41 -11.09 -12.38
N VAL A 53 4.14 -11.29 -12.76
CA VAL A 53 3.78 -12.28 -13.80
C VAL A 53 4.40 -11.90 -15.14
N ARG A 54 4.52 -10.61 -15.44
CA ARG A 54 5.15 -10.12 -16.68
C ARG A 54 6.68 -10.20 -16.63
N GLU A 55 7.27 -9.94 -15.47
CA GLU A 55 8.73 -9.87 -15.27
C GLU A 55 9.17 -10.66 -14.02
N PRO A 56 9.07 -12.00 -14.05
CA PRO A 56 9.25 -12.84 -12.86
C PRO A 56 10.67 -12.83 -12.30
N SER A 57 11.67 -12.51 -13.14
CA SER A 57 13.08 -12.43 -12.75
C SER A 57 13.47 -11.07 -12.13
N ASN A 58 12.56 -10.09 -12.11
CA ASN A 58 12.84 -8.76 -11.58
C ASN A 58 12.94 -8.81 -10.04
N ARG A 59 14.19 -8.78 -9.53
CA ARG A 59 14.47 -8.86 -8.09
C ARG A 59 13.78 -7.77 -7.28
N ASN A 60 13.56 -6.58 -7.84
CA ASN A 60 12.88 -5.50 -7.13
C ASN A 60 11.40 -5.83 -6.89
N LEU A 61 10.73 -6.44 -7.86
CA LEU A 61 9.35 -6.91 -7.69
C LEU A 61 9.28 -8.08 -6.69
N GLN A 62 10.26 -8.99 -6.71
CA GLN A 62 10.35 -10.07 -5.72
C GLN A 62 10.51 -9.52 -4.29
N ILE A 63 11.37 -8.50 -4.10
CA ILE A 63 11.56 -7.83 -2.81
C ILE A 63 10.26 -7.17 -2.35
N TYR A 64 9.55 -6.48 -3.26
CA TYR A 64 8.24 -5.91 -2.93
C TYR A 64 7.27 -6.99 -2.43
N PHE A 65 7.16 -8.11 -3.14
CA PHE A 65 6.29 -9.23 -2.73
C PHE A 65 6.70 -9.85 -1.40
N ALA A 66 7.99 -10.05 -1.18
CA ALA A 66 8.50 -10.53 0.09
C ALA A 66 8.11 -9.57 1.24
N GLY A 67 8.19 -8.25 1.00
CA GLY A 67 7.74 -7.23 1.95
C GLY A 67 6.23 -7.29 2.22
N VAL A 68 5.39 -7.49 1.20
CA VAL A 68 3.94 -7.67 1.36
C VAL A 68 3.62 -8.91 2.18
N ILE A 69 4.25 -10.05 1.86
CA ILE A 69 4.05 -11.31 2.61
C ILE A 69 4.52 -11.13 4.05
N PHE A 70 5.70 -10.54 4.25
CA PHE A 70 6.25 -10.26 5.57
C PHE A 70 5.31 -9.39 6.41
N PHE A 71 4.73 -8.33 5.82
CA PHE A 71 3.74 -7.50 6.48
C PHE A 71 2.55 -8.31 7.00
N PHE A 72 1.93 -9.13 6.14
CA PHE A 72 0.77 -9.94 6.54
C PHE A 72 1.12 -11.02 7.56
N CYS A 73 2.29 -11.67 7.43
CA CYS A 73 2.78 -12.63 8.42
C CYS A 73 3.02 -11.97 9.77
N LEU A 74 3.65 -10.80 9.80
CA LEU A 74 3.93 -10.07 11.03
C LEU A 74 2.65 -9.59 11.70
N TRP A 75 1.68 -9.09 10.92
CA TRP A 75 0.35 -8.74 11.40
C TRP A 75 -0.36 -9.95 12.02
N PHE A 76 -0.35 -11.10 11.33
CA PHE A 76 -0.96 -12.34 11.83
C PHE A 76 -0.31 -12.83 13.12
N ILE A 77 1.02 -12.79 13.22
CA ILE A 77 1.73 -13.17 14.44
C ILE A 77 1.37 -12.21 15.57
N ASN A 78 1.33 -10.89 15.31
CA ASN A 78 0.99 -9.89 16.32
C ASN A 78 -0.41 -10.14 16.91
N SER A 79 -1.37 -10.53 16.07
CA SER A 79 -2.72 -10.87 16.53
C SER A 79 -2.78 -12.12 17.41
N GLN A 80 -1.80 -13.03 17.32
CA GLN A 80 -1.71 -14.21 18.18
C GLN A 80 -1.07 -13.93 19.55
N ILE A 81 -0.38 -12.80 19.72
CA ILE A 81 0.35 -12.43 20.95
C ILE A 81 -0.27 -11.23 21.66
N TYR A 82 -1.60 -11.08 21.59
CA TYR A 82 -2.37 -10.02 22.23
C TYR A 82 -2.06 -8.59 21.75
N TYR A 83 -1.65 -8.41 20.49
CA TYR A 83 -1.38 -7.11 19.87
C TYR A 83 -0.36 -6.27 20.66
N ASN A 84 0.92 -6.49 20.38
CA ASN A 84 1.96 -5.66 20.97
C ASN A 84 1.96 -4.26 20.33
N ASP A 85 1.78 -3.22 21.16
CA ASP A 85 1.72 -1.82 20.71
C ASP A 85 2.93 -1.40 19.85
N THR A 86 4.14 -1.84 20.21
CA THR A 86 5.36 -1.48 19.46
C THR A 86 5.34 -2.07 18.05
N ILE A 87 4.87 -3.31 17.93
CA ILE A 87 4.72 -3.99 16.63
C ILE A 87 3.60 -3.32 15.82
N ASP A 88 2.51 -2.92 16.45
CA ASP A 88 1.41 -2.21 15.77
C ASP A 88 1.88 -0.88 15.17
N TYR A 89 2.62 -0.05 15.91
CA TYR A 89 3.16 1.19 15.37
C TYR A 89 4.07 0.97 14.15
N ILE A 90 4.89 -0.08 14.17
CA ILE A 90 5.73 -0.47 13.03
C ILE A 90 4.86 -0.93 11.85
N LEU A 91 3.85 -1.76 12.11
CA LEU A 91 2.93 -2.27 11.10
C LEU A 91 2.15 -1.14 10.41
N PHE A 92 1.77 -0.07 11.12
CA PHE A 92 1.14 1.10 10.51
C PHE A 92 2.05 1.84 9.50
N GLY A 93 3.37 1.80 9.70
CA GLY A 93 4.35 2.44 8.82
C GLY A 93 4.71 1.64 7.57
N ILE A 94 4.52 0.32 7.57
CA ILE A 94 4.94 -0.54 6.45
C ILE A 94 4.11 -0.30 5.17
N PRO A 95 2.76 -0.23 5.19
CA PRO A 95 1.96 0.00 4.00
C PRO A 95 2.35 1.25 3.19
N PRO A 96 2.52 2.45 3.77
CA PRO A 96 2.94 3.61 2.98
C PRO A 96 4.36 3.46 2.41
N VAL A 97 5.28 2.79 3.10
CA VAL A 97 6.63 2.50 2.59
C VAL A 97 6.57 1.58 1.37
N LEU A 98 5.80 0.50 1.45
CA LEU A 98 5.56 -0.41 0.32
C LEU A 98 4.89 0.34 -0.85
N ALA A 99 3.93 1.22 -0.55
CA ALA A 99 3.25 2.00 -1.56
C ALA A 99 4.18 2.95 -2.33
N ILE A 100 5.07 3.63 -1.62
CA ILE A 100 6.11 4.47 -2.22
C ILE A 100 7.07 3.61 -3.05
N TYR A 101 7.52 2.48 -2.52
CA TYR A 101 8.44 1.59 -3.21
C TYR A 101 7.88 1.09 -4.55
N LEU A 102 6.66 0.54 -4.56
CA LEU A 102 6.02 0.08 -5.81
C LEU A 102 5.78 1.24 -6.78
N SER A 103 5.43 2.42 -6.28
CA SER A 103 5.29 3.62 -7.11
C SER A 103 6.61 3.95 -7.81
N ILE A 104 7.73 3.94 -7.09
CA ILE A 104 9.06 4.15 -7.68
C ILE A 104 9.35 3.10 -8.76
N LEU A 105 9.02 1.82 -8.51
CA LEU A 105 9.13 0.74 -9.51
C LEU A 105 8.39 1.12 -10.80
N ILE A 106 7.08 1.34 -10.68
CA ILE A 106 6.20 1.66 -11.81
C ILE A 106 6.69 2.90 -12.57
N TYR A 107 7.14 3.94 -11.88
CA TYR A 107 7.50 5.22 -12.48
C TYR A 107 8.84 5.21 -13.22
N LYS A 108 9.86 4.56 -12.66
CA LYS A 108 11.13 4.32 -13.34
C LYS A 108 11.00 3.37 -14.52
N LYS A 109 9.79 2.84 -14.78
CA LYS A 109 9.54 1.77 -15.74
C LYS A 109 10.46 0.58 -15.41
N LEU A 110 10.62 0.35 -14.10
CA LEU A 110 11.39 -0.76 -13.56
C LEU A 110 10.81 -2.09 -13.99
#